data_AF-A0A641S581-F1
#
_entry.id   AF-A0A641S581-F1
#
_cell.length_a   1.000
_cell.length_b   1.000
_cell.length_c   1.000
_cell.angle_alpha   90.00
_cell.angle_beta   90.00
_cell.angle_gamma   90.00
#
_symmetry.space_group_name_H-M   'P 1'
#
loop_
_entity.id
_entity.type
_entity.pdbx_description
1 polymer ?
#
loop_
_entity_poly.entity_id
_entity_poly.type
_entity_poly.pdbx_seq_one_letter_code
_entity_poly.pdbx_strand_id
1 'polypeptide(L)'
;MILEEKAVMTHAQSKFSSPGVLRLGIPENWMSDGPHDVREELLWDQWNIAKWTNDSCIAFPALTCLAATWNPELSYIYGSNIGEEARYRNKNVLLG
;
A
#
# COMPACT_ATOMS: atom_id res chain seq x y z
N MET A 1 24.12 3.78 -9.37
CA MET A 1 23.21 3.04 -10.26
C MET A 1 23.67 3.18 -11.70
N ILE A 2 23.66 2.07 -12.46
CA ILE A 2 23.81 2.11 -13.93
C ILE A 2 22.51 2.64 -14.58
N LEU A 3 22.52 2.89 -15.88
CA LEU A 3 21.37 3.48 -16.58
C LEU A 3 20.14 2.57 -16.51
N GLU A 4 20.35 1.27 -16.66
CA GLU A 4 19.30 0.24 -16.62
C GLU A 4 18.65 0.19 -15.24
N GLU A 5 19.44 0.22 -14.16
CA GLU A 5 18.95 0.30 -12.77
C GLU A 5 18.11 1.57 -12.53
N LYS A 6 18.50 2.71 -13.12
CA LYS A 6 17.71 3.95 -13.05
C LYS A 6 16.40 3.83 -13.82
N ALA A 7 16.43 3.27 -15.03
CA ALA A 7 15.27 3.18 -15.90
C ALA A 7 14.18 2.26 -15.33
N VAL A 8 14.56 1.10 -14.76
CA VAL A 8 13.56 0.18 -14.19
C VAL A 8 12.82 0.80 -13.00
N MET A 9 13.51 1.61 -12.18
CA MET A 9 12.90 2.25 -11.00
C MET A 9 11.84 3.31 -11.33
N THR A 10 11.67 3.71 -12.59
CA THR A 10 10.67 4.74 -12.98
C THR A 10 9.34 4.16 -13.45
N HIS A 11 9.16 2.84 -13.40
CA HIS A 11 7.89 2.20 -13.76
C HIS A 11 7.55 1.07 -12.80
N ALA A 12 6.29 0.63 -12.83
CA ALA A 12 5.85 -0.52 -12.05
C ALA A 12 6.45 -1.82 -12.65
N GLN A 13 6.68 -2.81 -11.78
CA GLN A 13 7.01 -4.19 -12.17
C GLN A 13 5.83 -5.15 -11.98
N SER A 14 4.83 -4.74 -11.19
CA SER A 14 3.61 -5.51 -10.89
C SER A 14 2.41 -4.56 -10.82
N LYS A 15 1.23 -5.06 -10.44
CA LYS A 15 0.06 -4.18 -10.20
C LYS A 15 0.29 -3.13 -9.14
N PHE A 16 1.07 -3.46 -8.10
CA PHE A 16 1.27 -2.60 -6.92
C PHE A 16 2.70 -2.63 -6.41
N SER A 17 3.70 -2.85 -7.27
CA SER A 17 5.09 -2.70 -6.87
C SER A 17 5.97 -2.15 -7.97
N SER A 18 7.02 -1.44 -7.55
CA SER A 18 8.11 -0.97 -8.41
C SER A 18 9.41 -1.69 -8.07
N PRO A 19 10.29 -1.92 -9.06
CA PRO A 19 11.54 -2.61 -8.84
C PRO A 19 12.47 -1.80 -7.93
N GLY A 20 13.25 -2.53 -7.14
CA GLY A 20 14.40 -2.00 -6.40
C GLY A 20 15.72 -2.16 -7.17
N VAL A 21 16.84 -2.01 -6.44
CA VAL A 21 18.20 -2.28 -6.93
C VAL A 21 18.93 -3.12 -5.88
N LEU A 22 18.77 -4.44 -5.96
CA LEU A 22 19.29 -5.40 -4.96
C LEU A 22 20.81 -5.28 -4.74
N ARG A 23 21.59 -5.06 -5.80
CA ARG A 23 23.05 -4.88 -5.72
C ARG A 23 23.47 -3.69 -4.85
N LEU A 24 22.59 -2.69 -4.70
CA LEU A 24 22.80 -1.50 -3.87
C LEU A 24 22.02 -1.57 -2.55
N GLY A 25 21.34 -2.67 -2.25
CA GLY A 25 20.51 -2.82 -1.06
C GLY A 25 19.20 -2.03 -1.09
N ILE A 26 18.74 -1.59 -2.27
CA ILE A 26 17.46 -0.91 -2.43
C ILE A 26 16.38 -1.98 -2.66
N PRO A 27 15.41 -2.16 -1.74
CA PRO A 27 14.36 -3.16 -1.90
C PRO A 27 13.33 -2.73 -2.95
N GLU A 28 12.48 -3.67 -3.35
CA GLU A 28 11.25 -3.34 -4.05
C GLU A 28 10.35 -2.47 -3.18
N ASN A 29 9.56 -1.62 -3.81
CA ASN A 29 8.60 -0.77 -3.12
C ASN A 29 7.19 -1.28 -3.42
N TRP A 30 6.45 -1.61 -2.35
CA TRP A 30 5.12 -2.20 -2.44
C TRP A 30 4.06 -1.19 -2.03
N MET A 31 2.97 -1.16 -2.78
CA MET A 31 1.81 -0.32 -2.53
C MET A 31 0.58 -1.18 -2.28
N SER A 32 -0.46 -0.56 -1.74
CA SER A 32 -1.81 -1.11 -1.81
C SER A 32 -2.82 0.02 -1.92
N ASP A 33 -3.97 -0.26 -2.52
CA ASP A 33 -5.11 0.63 -2.40
C ASP A 33 -5.46 0.85 -0.92
N GLY A 34 -5.85 2.10 -0.67
CA GLY A 34 -6.84 2.47 0.33
C GLY A 34 -8.02 3.16 -0.37
N PRO A 35 -8.70 4.16 0.25
CA PRO A 35 -8.20 5.07 1.29
C PRO A 35 -8.66 4.75 2.73
N HIS A 36 -9.39 3.67 2.94
CA HIS A 36 -10.07 3.38 4.21
C HIS A 36 -9.82 1.98 4.74
N ASP A 37 -8.77 1.34 4.24
CA ASP A 37 -8.34 -0.01 4.55
C ASP A 37 -7.04 -0.31 3.80
N VAL A 38 -6.47 -1.47 4.08
CA VAL A 38 -5.48 -2.09 3.21
C VAL A 38 -6.20 -3.18 2.43
N ARG A 39 -6.34 -2.98 1.12
CA ARG A 39 -7.07 -3.92 0.27
C ARG A 39 -6.50 -5.34 0.35
N GLU A 40 -7.38 -6.32 0.15
CA GLU A 40 -7.00 -7.73 -0.05
C GLU A 40 -5.94 -7.90 -1.15
N GLU A 41 -5.09 -8.91 -1.02
CA GLU A 41 -3.99 -9.11 -1.95
C GLU A 41 -4.49 -9.52 -3.34
N LEU A 42 -3.90 -8.93 -4.39
CA LEU A 42 -4.12 -9.36 -5.77
C LEU A 42 -2.97 -10.24 -6.26
N LEU A 43 -3.23 -11.03 -7.30
CA LEU A 43 -2.17 -11.70 -8.03
C LEU A 43 -1.18 -10.67 -8.61
N TRP A 44 0.10 -11.02 -8.62
CA TRP A 44 1.20 -10.10 -8.92
C TRP A 44 1.03 -9.32 -10.25
N ASP A 45 0.65 -10.01 -11.33
CA ASP A 45 0.48 -9.45 -12.68
C ASP A 45 -0.99 -9.34 -13.14
N GLN A 46 -1.96 -9.68 -12.28
CA GLN A 46 -3.39 -9.74 -12.63
C GLN A 46 -4.24 -8.95 -11.64
N TRP A 47 -5.47 -8.64 -12.05
CA TRP A 47 -6.42 -7.93 -11.18
C TRP A 47 -7.27 -8.87 -10.30
N ASN A 48 -7.08 -10.18 -10.43
CA ASN A 48 -7.78 -11.18 -9.64
C ASN A 48 -7.20 -11.25 -8.23
N ILE A 49 -8.08 -11.51 -7.26
CA ILE A 49 -7.70 -11.66 -5.84
C ILE A 49 -6.81 -12.90 -5.68
N ALA A 50 -5.75 -12.78 -4.89
CA ALA A 50 -4.80 -13.85 -4.59
C ALA A 50 -5.37 -14.92 -3.63
N LYS A 51 -6.50 -14.63 -2.98
CA LYS A 51 -7.24 -15.49 -2.04
C LYS A 51 -6.37 -15.96 -0.87
N TRP A 52 -5.61 -15.03 -0.32
CA TRP A 52 -4.86 -15.28 0.90
C TRP A 52 -5.84 -15.44 2.07
N THR A 53 -5.38 -16.12 3.12
CA THR A 53 -6.17 -16.36 4.36
C THR A 53 -5.61 -15.59 5.55
N ASN A 54 -4.55 -14.82 5.33
CA ASN A 54 -3.77 -14.11 6.33
C ASN A 54 -3.64 -12.60 6.02
N ASP A 55 -4.51 -12.08 5.16
CA ASP A 55 -4.44 -10.73 4.62
C ASP A 55 -5.66 -9.87 5.00
N SER A 56 -6.48 -10.33 5.95
CA SER A 56 -7.58 -9.55 6.50
C SER A 56 -7.07 -8.32 7.26
N CYS A 57 -7.71 -7.16 7.02
CA CYS A 57 -7.46 -5.88 7.70
C CYS A 57 -8.78 -5.22 8.13
N ILE A 58 -8.71 -4.17 8.93
CA ILE A 58 -9.89 -3.39 9.32
C ILE A 58 -10.38 -2.56 8.12
N ALA A 59 -11.68 -2.70 7.80
CA ALA A 59 -12.39 -1.79 6.92
C ALA A 59 -12.94 -0.60 7.73
N PHE A 60 -12.34 0.57 7.56
CA PHE A 60 -12.73 1.79 8.26
C PHE A 60 -13.90 2.50 7.54
N PRO A 61 -14.62 3.40 8.25
CA PRO A 61 -15.65 4.22 7.62
C PRO A 61 -15.10 5.00 6.43
N ALA A 62 -15.88 5.11 5.35
CA ALA A 62 -15.49 5.89 4.18
C ALA A 62 -15.07 7.33 4.54
N LEU A 63 -14.19 7.94 3.75
CA LEU A 63 -13.64 9.27 4.05
C LEU A 63 -14.71 10.37 4.21
N THR A 64 -15.88 10.23 3.60
CA THR A 64 -17.00 11.16 3.83
C THR A 64 -17.56 11.07 5.26
N CYS A 65 -17.61 9.88 5.85
CA CYS A 65 -17.94 9.69 7.27
C CYS A 65 -16.85 10.28 8.17
N LEU A 66 -15.57 10.07 7.84
CA LEU A 66 -14.46 10.67 8.57
C LEU A 66 -14.51 12.21 8.52
N ALA A 67 -14.73 12.77 7.33
CA ALA A 67 -14.87 14.22 7.14
C ALA A 67 -16.06 14.79 7.94
N ALA A 68 -17.17 14.05 8.01
CA ALA A 68 -18.35 14.45 8.78
C ALA A 68 -18.11 14.54 10.29
N THR A 69 -16.99 14.02 10.80
CA THR A 69 -16.61 14.19 12.21
C THR A 69 -16.06 15.59 12.52
N TRP A 70 -15.54 16.29 11.49
CA TRP A 70 -14.83 17.57 11.64
C TRP A 70 -13.75 17.56 12.73
N ASN A 71 -13.11 16.40 12.94
CA ASN A 71 -12.18 16.17 14.04
C ASN A 71 -10.79 15.78 13.53
N PRO A 72 -9.83 16.73 13.48
CA PRO A 72 -8.46 16.46 13.03
C PRO A 72 -7.70 15.44 13.88
N GLU A 73 -7.94 15.38 15.19
CA GLU A 73 -7.32 14.41 16.09
C GLU A 73 -7.79 12.99 15.75
N LEU A 74 -9.09 12.83 15.50
CA LEU A 74 -9.64 11.55 15.04
C LEU A 74 -9.11 11.16 13.66
N SER A 75 -8.93 12.11 12.74
CA SER A 75 -8.30 11.85 11.43
C SER A 75 -6.86 11.37 11.56
N TYR A 76 -6.08 11.92 12.50
CA TYR A 76 -4.72 11.46 12.76
C TYR A 76 -4.69 10.03 13.31
N ILE A 77 -5.57 9.70 14.26
CA ILE A 77 -5.69 8.35 14.81
C ILE A 77 -6.12 7.35 13.71
N TYR A 78 -7.10 7.74 12.89
CA TYR A 78 -7.57 6.97 11.75
C TYR A 78 -6.42 6.63 10.79
N GLY A 79 -5.64 7.62 10.36
CA GLY A 79 -4.50 7.42 9.46
C GLY A 79 -3.38 6.60 10.10
N SER A 80 -3.11 6.79 11.39
CA SER A 80 -2.10 6.02 12.14
C SER A 80 -2.45 4.53 12.17
N ASN A 81 -3.72 4.20 12.45
CA ASN A 81 -4.19 2.81 12.50
C ASN A 81 -4.11 2.13 11.13
N ILE A 82 -4.50 2.82 10.05
CA ILE A 82 -4.35 2.26 8.69
C ILE A 82 -2.87 2.07 8.34
N GLY A 83 -2.01 3.01 8.76
CA GLY A 83 -0.56 2.87 8.59
C GLY A 83 0.04 1.66 9.33
N GLU A 84 -0.53 1.28 10.48
CA GLU A 84 -0.15 0.05 11.19
C GLU A 84 -0.56 -1.21 10.44
N GLU A 85 -1.78 -1.26 9.91
CA GLU A 85 -2.25 -2.36 9.04
C GLU A 85 -1.38 -2.49 7.78
N ALA A 86 -1.06 -1.35 7.13
CA ALA A 86 -0.22 -1.33 5.94
C ALA A 86 1.18 -1.88 6.24
N ARG A 87 1.77 -1.48 7.37
CA ARG A 87 3.06 -1.98 7.82
C ARG A 87 3.03 -3.48 8.12
N TYR A 88 1.98 -3.96 8.80
CA TYR A 88 1.78 -5.38 9.07
C TYR A 88 1.72 -6.19 7.77
N ARG A 89 1.05 -5.66 6.75
CA ARG A 89 0.93 -6.24 5.40
C ARG A 89 2.15 -5.98 4.49
N ASN A 90 3.22 -5.40 5.02
CA ASN A 90 4.43 -5.03 4.28
C ASN A 90 4.15 -4.14 3.04
N LYS A 91 3.24 -3.18 3.18
CA LYS A 91 2.93 -2.16 2.17
C LYS A 91 3.63 -0.86 2.58
N ASN A 92 4.53 -0.39 1.73
CA ASN A 92 5.35 0.80 2.00
C ASN A 92 4.58 2.10 1.73
N VAL A 93 3.63 2.08 0.79
CA VAL A 93 2.81 3.23 0.40
C VAL A 93 1.34 2.80 0.35
N LEU A 94 0.48 3.58 0.98
CA LEU A 94 -0.96 3.47 0.82
C LEU A 94 -1.44 4.51 -0.21
N LEU A 95 -2.34 4.11 -1.11
CA LEU A 95 -2.94 5.01 -2.10
C LEU A 95 -4.23 5.62 -1.52
N GLY A 96 -4.12 6.73 -0.77
CA GLY A 96 -5.26 7.38 -0.11
C GLY A 96 -5.00 8.80 0.38
#